data_AF-A0A7K0CTJ4-F1
#
_entry.id   AF-A0A7K0CTJ4-F1
#
_cell.length_a   1.000
_cell.length_b   1.000
_cell.length_c   1.000
_cell.angle_alpha   90.00
_cell.angle_beta   90.00
_cell.angle_gamma   90.00
#
_symmetry.space_group_name_H-M   'P 1'
#
loop_
_entity.id
_entity.type
_entity.pdbx_description
1 polymer ?
#
loop_
_entity_poly.entity_id
_entity_poly.type
_entity_poly.pdbx_seq_one_letter_code
_entity_poly.pdbx_strand_id
1 'polypeptide(L)' 'MVSVQTIASQVKSAMRKLDVTSRTALAVKVVESGLVGPPESTPPRDE' A
#
# COMPACT_ATOMS: atom_id res chain seq x y z
N MET A 1 -1.36 19.14 4.39
CA MET A 1 -0.44 18.54 3.41
C MET A 1 0.56 17.68 4.18
N VAL A 2 0.82 16.44 3.75
CA VAL A 2 1.77 15.54 4.43
C VAL A 2 3.20 15.88 4.01
N SER A 3 4.16 15.91 4.95
CA SER A 3 5.56 16.23 4.63
C SER A 3 6.26 15.07 3.90
N VAL A 4 7.27 15.40 3.09
CA VAL A 4 8.10 14.41 2.39
C VAL A 4 8.78 13.46 3.38
N GLN A 5 9.18 13.96 4.54
CA GLN A 5 9.81 13.16 5.60
C GLN A 5 8.84 12.13 6.19
N THR A 6 7.58 12.50 6.39
CA THR A 6 6.53 11.57 6.84
C THR A 6 6.25 10.50 5.80
N ILE A 7 6.21 10.85 4.51
CA ILE A 7 6.04 9.86 3.44
C ILE A 7 7.22 8.87 3.46
N ALA A 8 8.45 9.37 3.57
CA ALA A 8 9.64 8.53 3.60
C ALA A 8 9.66 7.56 4.80
N SER A 9 9.27 8.02 5.99
CA SER A 9 9.23 7.15 7.19
C SER A 9 8.18 6.05 7.08
N GLN A 10 7.02 6.36 6.49
CA GLN A 10 5.95 5.38 6.28
C GLN A 10 6.34 4.34 5.22
N VAL A 11 6.93 4.79 4.11
CA VAL A 11 7.46 3.87 3.08
C VAL A 11 8.52 2.94 3.68
N LYS A 12 9.48 3.47 4.47
CA LYS A 12 10.51 2.66 5.14
C LYS A 12 9.91 1.64 6.12
N SER A 13 8.88 2.04 6.86
CA SER A 13 8.16 1.14 7.76
C SER A 13 7.43 0.02 7.01
N ALA A 14 6.73 0.35 5.91
CA ALA A 14 6.04 -0.64 5.09
C ALA A 14 7.02 -1.64 4.46
N MET A 15 8.15 -1.14 3.94
CA MET A 15 9.24 -1.97 3.41
C MET A 15 9.78 -2.96 4.45
N ARG A 16 10.00 -2.51 5.70
CA ARG A 16 10.44 -3.38 6.79
C ARG A 16 9.39 -4.44 7.16
N LYS A 17 8.12 -4.07 7.21
CA LYS A 17 7.01 -4.99 7.57
C LYS A 17 6.76 -6.05 6.52
N LEU A 18 6.95 -5.71 5.26
CA LEU A 18 6.73 -6.61 4.12
C LEU A 18 8.03 -7.24 3.61
N ASP A 19 9.14 -7.08 4.32
CA ASP A 19 10.45 -7.67 4.00
C ASP A 19 10.90 -7.40 2.55
N VAL A 20 10.95 -6.13 2.17
CA VAL A 20 11.40 -5.68 0.84
C VAL A 20 12.36 -4.49 0.96
N THR A 21 13.30 -4.38 0.02
CA THR A 21 14.41 -3.41 0.09
C THR A 21 14.30 -2.24 -0.89
N SER A 22 13.27 -2.20 -1.73
CA SER A 22 13.01 -1.08 -2.65
C SER A 22 11.53 -0.66 -2.67
N ARG A 23 11.29 0.60 -3.07
CA ARG A 23 9.93 1.13 -3.26
C ARG A 23 9.15 0.38 -4.33
N THR A 24 9.82 -0.02 -5.41
CA THR A 24 9.20 -0.79 -6.49
C THR A 24 8.79 -2.18 -6.01
N ALA A 25 9.65 -2.88 -5.27
CA ALA A 25 9.31 -4.18 -4.70
C ALA A 25 8.14 -4.08 -3.70
N LEU A 26 8.08 -3.00 -2.91
CA LEU A 26 6.92 -2.70 -2.06
C LEU A 26 5.65 -2.54 -2.89
N ALA A 27 5.68 -1.75 -3.97
CA ALA A 27 4.51 -1.50 -4.82
C ALA A 27 3.98 -2.79 -5.48
N VAL A 28 4.87 -3.65 -5.97
CA VAL A 28 4.49 -4.96 -6.54
C VAL A 28 3.85 -5.84 -5.47
N LYS A 29 4.51 -5.99 -4.32
CA LYS A 29 4.06 -6.90 -3.25
C LYS A 29 2.69 -6.51 -2.66
N VAL A 30 2.39 -5.22 -2.52
CA VAL A 30 1.07 -4.79 -2.01
C VAL A 30 -0.07 -5.04 -2.99
N VAL A 31 0.20 -5.03 -4.30
CA VAL A 31 -0.78 -5.38 -5.33
C VAL A 31 -0.97 -6.90 -5.41
N GLU A 32 0.12 -7.66 -5.47
CA GLU A 32 0.06 -9.13 -5.52
C GLU A 32 -0.60 -9.75 -4.28
N SER A 33 -0.48 -9.10 -3.12
CA SER A 33 -1.13 -9.53 -1.88
C SER A 33 -2.57 -9.05 -1.72
N GLY A 34 -3.10 -8.26 -2.67
CA GLY A 34 -4.45 -7.70 -2.58
C GLY A 34 -4.64 -6.64 -1.49
N LEU A 35 -3.55 -6.15 -0.86
CA LEU A 35 -3.60 -5.06 0.12
C LEU A 35 -3.99 -3.73 -0.54
N VAL A 36 -3.61 -3.55 -1.80
CA VAL A 36 -3.97 -2.41 -2.63
C VAL A 36 -4.46 -2.93 -3.97
N GLY A 37 -5.64 -2.48 -4.37
CA GLY A 37 -6.24 -2.80 -5.66
C GLY A 37 -7.27 -1.75 -6.01
N PRO A 38 -7.91 -1.84 -7.19
CA PRO A 38 -9.13 -1.07 -7.43
C PRO A 38 -10.07 -1.31 -6.24
N PRO A 39 -10.74 -0.27 -5.70
CA PRO A 39 -11.77 -0.51 -4.70
C PRO A 39 -12.74 -1.50 -5.34
N GLU A 40 -12.81 -2.71 -4.80
CA GLU A 40 -13.85 -3.64 -5.21
C GLU A 40 -15.15 -2.86 -5.10
N SER A 41 -15.91 -2.90 -6.19
CA SER A 41 -17.25 -2.34 -6.31
C SER A 41 -17.93 -2.43 -4.96
N THR A 42 -18.33 -1.28 -4.42
CA THR A 42 -19.25 -1.17 -3.29
C THR A 42 -20.21 -2.36 -3.34
N PRO A 43 -20.33 -3.19 -2.29
CA PRO A 43 -21.30 -4.28 -2.33
C PRO A 43 -22.66 -3.68 -2.72
N PRO A 44 -23.45 -4.35 -3.60
CA PRO A 44 -24.77 -3.84 -3.92
C PRO A 44 -25.48 -3.59 -2.61
N ARG A 45 -25.92 -2.34 -2.39
CA ARG A 45 -26.89 -2.08 -1.33
C ARG A 45 -28.07 -2.96 -1.67
N ASP A 46 -28.30 -4.00 -0.87
CA ASP A 46 -29.59 -4.65 -0.83
C ASP A 46 -30.60 -3.55 -0.43
N GLU A 47 -31.46 -3.15 -1.38
CA GLU A 47 -32.67 -2.36 -1.12
C GLU A 47 -33.73 -3.23 -0.43
#